data_AF-A0A9P9AJW8-F1
#
_entry.id   AF-A0A9P9AJW8-F1
#
_cell.length_a   1.000
_cell.length_b   1.000
_cell.length_c   1.000
_cell.angle_alpha   90.00
_cell.angle_beta   90.00
_cell.angle_gamma   90.00
#
_symmetry.space_group_name_H-M   'P 1'
#
loop_
_entity.id
_entity.type
_entity.pdbx_description
1 polymer ?
#
loop_
_entity_poly.entity_id
_entity_poly.type
_entity_poly.pdbx_seq_one_letter_code
_entity_poly.pdbx_strand_id
1 'polypeptide(L)'
;MTSAKDEDKIEKMLREVVAEDPIASYVRSYCVRRFSRDTIMKCLYSTGQERHIEFDLGGLRNENISEEYLHQLSTHLRFESILKYVVLPKLTIEAPPRKKRASKNSPRHKRGRSDLVTVFKWLRDNHVQKIVKVILLDDRDPCHADSSIEEALKGFDVEIWDWKRVDLSSEVISNSTDAVKEVSVYCSGNNAVLMGWASPQGFPHQEKFPHAYEDSRRLEDYITTFKATIKSLSDGRITVGHILDNRDSPPTRILSSSGSLIMNSENPWIDGADASRISLDGKITVGKSFSPYANSNDLMSPYFTSSSNHGTCMAMLICRLCPMVQLSVARLDQRQTMGSNQRHITSKSAAEAIQWATDCGVDIISMSWTIETPVPGNAAMKSLEAAVKAAEKKKILMLCSTSDQGSLTKDYCYPGDFDACVKVGSASNTGDAMSWVNIEKVDFLLPGTDVPFSINGGKTVSHESGSSVATAAASGLAGVLIIASWLLDENDMTLAFKNLSPDNKYPRVYERLEKRFKEALARAEDAEPGRLARSMTLRS
;
A
#
# COMPACT_ATOMS: atom_id res chain seq x y z
N MET A 1 35.73 -5.96 6.09
CA MET A 1 34.43 -6.66 6.17
C MET A 1 33.82 -6.35 7.52
N THR A 2 32.99 -5.30 7.55
CA THR A 2 31.96 -5.08 8.56
C THR A 2 30.95 -6.24 8.51
N SER A 3 30.21 -6.48 9.58
CA SER A 3 29.03 -7.35 9.50
C SER A 3 27.88 -6.58 8.83
N ALA A 4 26.98 -7.27 8.13
CA ALA A 4 25.71 -6.67 7.69
C ALA A 4 24.92 -6.06 8.87
N LYS A 5 25.11 -6.57 10.10
CA LYS A 5 24.55 -5.98 11.34
C LYS A 5 25.24 -4.68 11.78
N ASP A 6 26.50 -4.48 11.41
CA ASP A 6 27.23 -3.23 11.66
C ASP A 6 26.84 -2.20 10.61
N GLU A 7 26.63 -2.62 9.36
CA GLU A 7 26.16 -1.76 8.26
C GLU A 7 24.71 -1.27 8.49
N ASP A 8 23.76 -2.16 8.85
CA ASP A 8 22.40 -1.77 9.30
C ASP A 8 22.45 -0.70 10.42
N LYS A 9 23.40 -0.86 11.35
CA LYS A 9 23.57 0.02 12.51
C LYS A 9 24.22 1.36 12.15
N ILE A 10 25.22 1.35 11.28
CA ILE A 10 25.86 2.56 10.72
C ILE A 10 24.83 3.34 9.88
N GLU A 11 24.06 2.64 9.05
CA GLU A 11 23.01 3.29 8.25
C GLU A 11 21.91 3.86 9.17
N LYS A 12 21.51 3.16 10.24
CA LYS A 12 20.60 3.73 11.24
C LYS A 12 21.16 5.00 11.90
N MET A 13 22.42 5.02 12.32
CA MET A 13 23.04 6.21 12.92
C MET A 13 23.17 7.36 11.91
N LEU A 14 23.50 7.07 10.65
CA LEU A 14 23.52 8.08 9.58
C LEU A 14 22.11 8.63 9.29
N ARG A 15 21.09 7.79 9.30
CA ARG A 15 19.67 8.20 9.17
C ARG A 15 19.23 9.08 10.34
N GLU A 16 19.65 8.80 11.57
CA GLU A 16 19.38 9.64 12.74
C GLU A 16 20.04 11.03 12.59
N VAL A 17 21.32 11.09 12.19
CA VAL A 17 22.02 12.37 11.89
C VAL A 17 21.35 13.15 10.74
N VAL A 18 20.95 12.48 9.65
CA VAL A 18 20.27 13.13 8.51
C VAL A 18 18.82 13.52 8.84
N ALA A 19 18.17 12.85 9.80
CA ALA A 19 16.87 13.25 10.33
C ALA A 19 16.97 14.56 11.12
N GLU A 20 18.02 14.71 11.95
CA GLU A 20 18.31 15.90 12.75
C GLU A 20 18.93 17.07 11.95
N ASP A 21 19.57 16.82 10.81
CA ASP A 21 20.13 17.87 9.95
C ASP A 21 19.04 18.85 9.47
N PRO A 22 19.15 20.16 9.78
CA PRO A 22 18.09 21.13 9.49
C PRO A 22 17.99 21.48 8.00
N ILE A 23 19.07 21.33 7.22
CA ILE A 23 19.08 21.57 5.77
C ILE A 23 18.43 20.38 5.06
N ALA A 24 18.80 19.15 5.44
CA ALA A 24 18.17 17.94 4.93
C ALA A 24 16.67 17.89 5.31
N SER A 25 16.31 18.29 6.52
CA SER A 25 14.91 18.43 6.95
C SER A 25 14.17 19.49 6.12
N TYR A 26 14.77 20.66 5.88
CA TYR A 26 14.19 21.70 5.01
C TYR A 26 14.00 21.21 3.57
N VAL A 27 14.99 20.54 2.97
CA VAL A 27 14.91 19.98 1.60
C VAL A 27 13.82 18.92 1.50
N ARG A 28 13.79 17.94 2.42
CA ARG A 28 12.72 16.93 2.50
C ARG A 28 11.35 17.60 2.63
N SER A 29 11.21 18.59 3.51
CA SER A 29 9.96 19.33 3.72
C SER A 29 9.54 20.15 2.49
N TYR A 30 10.48 20.75 1.76
CA TYR A 30 10.21 21.46 0.51
C TYR A 30 9.69 20.50 -0.57
N CYS A 31 10.39 19.38 -0.80
CA CYS A 31 9.99 18.36 -1.76
C CYS A 31 8.59 17.81 -1.46
N VAL A 32 8.34 17.39 -0.21
CA VAL A 32 7.04 16.82 0.22
C VAL A 32 5.87 17.79 0.04
N ARG A 33 6.08 19.09 0.27
CA ARG A 33 5.05 20.14 0.08
C ARG A 33 4.83 20.56 -1.37
N ARG A 34 5.85 20.51 -2.23
CA ARG A 34 5.84 21.17 -3.56
C ARG A 34 5.75 20.22 -4.75
N PHE A 35 6.07 18.94 -4.59
CA PHE A 35 6.25 18.02 -5.72
C PHE A 35 5.24 16.85 -5.71
N SER A 36 5.06 16.25 -6.89
CA SER A 36 4.33 14.98 -7.03
C SER A 36 5.14 13.83 -6.44
N ARG A 37 4.44 12.77 -6.01
CA ARG A 37 5.04 11.58 -5.38
C ARG A 37 6.25 11.04 -6.14
N ASP A 38 6.11 10.80 -7.44
CA ASP A 38 7.18 10.22 -8.27
C ASP A 38 8.39 11.16 -8.42
N THR A 39 8.16 12.47 -8.35
CA THR A 39 9.25 13.46 -8.34
C THR A 39 9.99 13.43 -7.00
N ILE A 40 9.26 13.35 -5.88
CA ILE A 40 9.85 13.22 -4.53
C ILE A 40 10.72 11.96 -4.46
N MET A 41 10.21 10.81 -4.92
CA MET A 41 10.98 9.56 -4.92
C MET A 41 12.27 9.68 -5.74
N LYS A 42 12.19 10.22 -6.97
CA LYS A 42 13.36 10.41 -7.85
C LYS A 42 14.36 11.46 -7.34
N CYS A 43 13.93 12.41 -6.51
CA CYS A 43 14.81 13.43 -5.93
C CYS A 43 15.48 12.98 -4.63
N LEU A 44 14.89 12.04 -3.88
CA LEU A 44 15.37 11.66 -2.54
C LEU A 44 15.96 10.23 -2.46
N TYR A 45 15.55 9.31 -3.32
CA TYR A 45 15.92 7.89 -3.21
C TYR A 45 16.29 7.25 -4.56
N SER A 46 17.12 6.21 -4.50
CA SER A 46 17.26 5.23 -5.58
C SER A 46 16.06 4.26 -5.58
N THR A 47 15.71 3.71 -6.74
CA THR A 47 14.64 2.70 -6.87
C THR A 47 14.87 1.54 -5.89
N GLY A 48 13.81 1.07 -5.21
CA GLY A 48 13.89 0.02 -4.20
C GLY A 48 14.35 0.48 -2.81
N GLN A 49 14.97 1.66 -2.67
CA GLN A 49 15.28 2.30 -1.37
C GLN A 49 14.25 3.39 -1.00
N GLU A 50 13.09 3.34 -1.65
CA GLU A 50 12.03 4.35 -1.56
C GLU A 50 11.34 4.32 -0.18
N ARG A 51 11.14 5.50 0.43
CA ARG A 51 10.44 5.62 1.72
C ARG A 51 8.97 6.02 1.56
N HIS A 52 8.17 5.61 2.52
CA HIS A 52 6.76 5.94 2.62
C HIS A 52 6.63 7.37 3.18
N ILE A 53 6.25 8.30 2.31
CA ILE A 53 5.80 9.66 2.68
C ILE A 53 4.27 9.69 2.91
N GLU A 54 3.62 8.52 2.97
CA GLU A 54 2.18 8.33 2.88
C GLU A 54 1.78 7.22 3.88
N PHE A 55 0.77 7.47 4.73
CA PHE A 55 0.12 6.41 5.50
C PHE A 55 -1.38 6.43 5.27
N ASP A 56 -1.88 5.45 4.52
CA ASP A 56 -3.27 5.37 4.10
C ASP A 56 -3.89 4.05 4.58
N LEU A 57 -4.98 4.15 5.34
CA LEU A 57 -5.83 3.03 5.72
C LEU A 57 -7.25 3.16 5.14
N GLY A 58 -7.52 4.16 4.29
CA GLY A 58 -8.83 4.42 3.68
C GLY A 58 -9.38 3.25 2.86
N GLY A 59 -8.49 2.43 2.29
CA GLY A 59 -8.82 1.21 1.57
C GLY A 59 -8.95 -0.06 2.44
N LEU A 60 -9.14 0.03 3.76
CA LEU A 60 -9.38 -1.14 4.62
C LEU A 60 -10.82 -1.66 4.49
N ARG A 61 -10.96 -2.97 4.30
CA ARG A 61 -12.25 -3.69 4.35
C ARG A 61 -12.83 -3.88 5.76
N ASN A 62 -12.00 -3.78 6.80
CA ASN A 62 -12.41 -3.94 8.20
C ASN A 62 -12.18 -2.62 8.94
N GLU A 63 -13.21 -2.11 9.61
CA GLU A 63 -13.11 -0.93 10.48
C GLU A 63 -12.31 -1.23 11.77
N ASN A 64 -12.14 -2.50 12.14
CA ASN A 64 -11.32 -2.93 13.29
C ASN A 64 -9.91 -3.38 12.86
N ILE A 65 -8.89 -2.91 13.58
CA ILE A 65 -7.50 -3.40 13.50
C ILE A 65 -6.97 -3.73 14.90
N SER A 66 -5.86 -4.48 14.98
CA SER A 66 -5.14 -4.75 16.23
C SER A 66 -3.84 -3.95 16.31
N GLU A 67 -3.24 -3.86 17.50
CA GLU A 67 -1.86 -3.35 17.66
C GLU A 67 -0.85 -4.24 16.89
N GLU A 68 -1.11 -5.55 16.80
CA GLU A 68 -0.33 -6.50 16.02
C GLU A 68 -0.28 -6.14 14.51
N TYR A 69 -1.40 -5.67 13.94
CA TYR A 69 -1.40 -5.23 12.53
C TYR A 69 -0.45 -4.06 12.28
N LEU A 70 -0.37 -3.10 13.21
CA LEU A 70 0.60 -1.99 13.12
C LEU A 70 2.04 -2.51 13.24
N HIS A 71 2.29 -3.50 14.10
CA HIS A 71 3.60 -4.17 14.18
C HIS A 71 3.97 -4.91 12.88
N GLN A 72 3.03 -5.66 12.28
CA GLN A 72 3.23 -6.32 10.99
C GLN A 72 3.54 -5.32 9.87
N LEU A 73 2.79 -4.22 9.78
CA LEU A 73 3.09 -3.14 8.84
C LEU A 73 4.49 -2.54 9.04
N SER A 74 5.01 -2.51 10.27
CA SER A 74 6.35 -2.00 10.58
C SER A 74 7.48 -2.82 9.93
N THR A 75 7.22 -4.05 9.47
CA THR A 75 8.20 -4.89 8.80
C THR A 75 8.55 -4.41 7.38
N HIS A 76 7.63 -3.71 6.70
CA HIS A 76 7.77 -3.26 5.31
C HIS A 76 7.48 -1.77 5.08
N LEU A 77 6.75 -1.10 5.98
CA LEU A 77 6.52 0.36 5.93
C LEU A 77 7.71 1.14 6.48
N ARG A 78 8.75 1.31 5.64
CA ARG A 78 9.87 2.24 5.91
C ARG A 78 9.40 3.69 5.71
N PHE A 79 8.99 4.39 6.76
CA PHE A 79 8.57 5.79 6.68
C PHE A 79 9.72 6.78 6.48
N GLU A 80 9.40 7.97 5.98
CA GLU A 80 10.23 9.18 6.08
C GLU A 80 9.78 10.01 7.30
N SER A 81 10.64 10.86 7.89
CA SER A 81 10.25 11.64 9.10
C SER A 81 9.19 12.72 8.80
N ILE A 82 8.93 12.99 7.52
CA ILE A 82 7.91 13.91 7.02
C ILE A 82 6.94 13.16 6.09
N LEU A 83 5.71 12.94 6.55
CA LEU A 83 4.62 12.43 5.70
C LEU A 83 3.94 13.58 4.95
N LYS A 84 3.67 13.37 3.66
CA LYS A 84 2.79 14.18 2.83
C LYS A 84 1.35 14.11 3.34
N TYR A 85 0.89 12.91 3.70
CA TYR A 85 -0.43 12.75 4.30
C TYR A 85 -0.58 11.50 5.19
N VAL A 86 -1.58 11.56 6.09
CA VAL A 86 -2.15 10.42 6.83
C VAL A 86 -3.66 10.36 6.55
N VAL A 87 -4.18 9.21 6.12
CA VAL A 87 -5.62 8.96 5.93
C VAL A 87 -6.08 7.80 6.79
N LEU A 88 -6.98 8.05 7.74
CA LEU A 88 -7.61 7.01 8.57
C LEU A 88 -9.13 6.95 8.31
N PRO A 89 -9.70 5.76 8.04
CA PRO A 89 -11.14 5.59 7.86
C PRO A 89 -11.84 5.66 9.23
N LYS A 90 -13.07 5.16 9.31
CA LYS A 90 -13.77 4.91 10.57
C LYS A 90 -13.10 3.76 11.34
N LEU A 91 -11.91 4.02 11.87
CA LEU A 91 -10.99 3.01 12.40
C LEU A 91 -11.20 2.76 13.89
N THR A 92 -11.04 1.51 14.33
CA THR A 92 -11.12 1.07 15.73
C THR A 92 -9.94 0.17 16.06
N ILE A 93 -9.22 0.43 17.15
CA ILE A 93 -8.15 -0.46 17.60
C ILE A 93 -8.65 -1.40 18.71
N GLU A 94 -8.56 -2.70 18.44
CA GLU A 94 -8.85 -3.76 19.39
C GLU A 94 -7.73 -3.84 20.45
N ALA A 95 -8.02 -3.34 21.65
CA ALA A 95 -7.09 -3.40 22.77
C ALA A 95 -6.80 -4.86 23.19
N PRO A 96 -5.56 -5.21 23.54
CA PRO A 96 -5.19 -6.58 23.88
C PRO A 96 -5.99 -7.13 25.08
N PRO A 97 -6.32 -8.44 25.10
CA PRO A 97 -7.25 -9.02 26.05
C PRO A 97 -6.76 -8.89 27.50
N ARG A 98 -7.36 -7.94 28.24
CA ARG A 98 -6.99 -7.62 29.62
C ARG A 98 -7.10 -8.86 30.53
N LYS A 99 -5.95 -9.37 30.98
CA LYS A 99 -5.86 -10.27 32.14
C LYS A 99 -6.59 -9.60 33.31
N LYS A 100 -7.59 -10.27 33.90
CA LYS A 100 -8.49 -9.72 34.93
C LYS A 100 -7.75 -9.38 36.23
N ARG A 101 -7.12 -8.21 36.30
CA ARG A 101 -6.70 -7.55 37.54
C ARG A 101 -7.72 -6.48 37.92
N ALA A 102 -8.52 -6.76 38.95
CA ALA A 102 -9.53 -5.85 39.48
C ALA A 102 -8.88 -4.70 40.28
N SER A 103 -8.36 -3.69 39.58
CA SER A 103 -7.92 -2.44 40.22
C SER A 103 -9.13 -1.57 40.55
N LYS A 104 -9.52 -1.51 41.83
CA LYS A 104 -10.49 -0.53 42.35
C LYS A 104 -9.83 0.85 42.48
N ASN A 105 -9.46 1.44 41.34
CA ASN A 105 -9.09 2.84 41.16
C ASN A 105 -9.14 3.17 39.67
N SER A 106 -10.34 3.25 39.10
CA SER A 106 -10.56 3.76 37.75
C SER A 106 -10.41 5.28 37.75
N PRO A 107 -9.54 5.87 36.90
CA PRO A 107 -9.58 7.30 36.61
C PRO A 107 -10.98 7.73 36.16
N ARG A 108 -11.32 9.01 36.33
CA ARG A 108 -12.58 9.58 35.82
C ARG A 108 -12.79 9.18 34.36
N HIS A 109 -14.02 8.77 34.00
CA HIS A 109 -14.38 8.45 32.62
C HIS A 109 -13.96 9.59 31.67
N LYS A 110 -12.94 9.38 30.82
CA LYS A 110 -12.82 10.16 29.57
C LYS A 110 -14.12 9.90 28.80
N ARG A 111 -14.91 10.94 28.53
CA ARG A 111 -16.08 10.88 27.63
C ARG A 111 -15.53 10.93 26.20
N GLY A 112 -15.85 9.91 25.40
CA GLY A 112 -15.28 9.75 24.06
C GLY A 112 -14.15 8.72 24.01
N ARG A 113 -13.73 8.40 22.78
CA ARG A 113 -12.71 7.39 22.47
C ARG A 113 -11.29 7.92 22.61
N SER A 114 -10.33 7.00 22.59
CA SER A 114 -8.89 7.31 22.65
C SER A 114 -8.01 6.32 21.88
N ASP A 115 -8.58 5.43 21.07
CA ASP A 115 -7.84 4.33 20.48
C ASP A 115 -6.99 4.76 19.26
N LEU A 116 -7.37 5.83 18.56
CA LEU A 116 -6.51 6.46 17.54
C LEU A 116 -5.17 6.99 18.09
N VAL A 117 -5.04 7.27 19.40
CA VAL A 117 -3.77 7.67 20.02
C VAL A 117 -2.68 6.62 19.76
N THR A 118 -3.03 5.34 19.70
CA THR A 118 -2.09 4.26 19.42
C THR A 118 -1.56 4.31 17.98
N VAL A 119 -2.35 4.72 16.98
CA VAL A 119 -1.84 4.92 15.59
C VAL A 119 -0.78 6.02 15.57
N PHE A 120 -1.09 7.17 16.17
CA PHE A 120 -0.20 8.32 16.13
C PHE A 120 1.03 8.15 17.03
N LYS A 121 0.92 7.39 18.13
CA LYS A 121 2.07 6.91 18.89
C LYS A 121 2.95 5.99 18.02
N TRP A 122 2.36 5.02 17.33
CA TRP A 122 3.08 4.10 16.45
C TRP A 122 3.79 4.84 15.29
N LEU A 123 3.21 5.91 14.73
CA LEU A 123 3.89 6.77 13.76
C LEU A 123 5.12 7.47 14.36
N ARG A 124 5.04 8.00 15.60
CA ARG A 124 6.21 8.56 16.32
C ARG A 124 7.25 7.50 16.65
N ASP A 125 6.83 6.31 17.07
CA ASP A 125 7.71 5.17 17.36
C ASP A 125 8.43 4.68 16.09
N ASN A 126 7.87 4.93 14.89
CA ASN A 126 8.50 4.74 13.57
C ASN A 126 9.20 6.01 13.02
N HIS A 127 9.63 6.92 13.90
CA HIS A 127 10.41 8.13 13.58
C HIS A 127 9.71 9.20 12.72
N VAL A 128 8.37 9.17 12.58
CA VAL A 128 7.64 10.29 11.96
C VAL A 128 7.61 11.48 12.92
N GLN A 129 8.03 12.65 12.44
CA GLN A 129 8.08 13.92 13.17
C GLN A 129 7.04 14.92 12.63
N LYS A 130 6.63 14.80 11.36
CA LYS A 130 5.80 15.78 10.67
C LYS A 130 4.77 15.13 9.74
N ILE A 131 3.58 15.70 9.66
CA ILE A 131 2.48 15.22 8.81
C ILE A 131 1.84 16.42 8.10
N VAL A 132 2.11 16.63 6.82
CA VAL A 132 1.63 17.83 6.11
C VAL A 132 0.10 17.89 6.02
N LYS A 133 -0.59 16.74 5.81
CA LYS A 133 -2.07 16.65 5.85
C LYS A 133 -2.57 15.47 6.66
N VAL A 134 -3.57 15.69 7.54
CA VAL A 134 -4.31 14.62 8.21
C VAL A 134 -5.74 14.56 7.67
N ILE A 135 -6.25 13.37 7.35
CA ILE A 135 -7.63 13.11 6.90
C ILE A 135 -8.21 11.97 7.75
N LEU A 136 -9.26 12.22 8.53
CA LEU A 136 -9.82 11.23 9.47
C LEU A 136 -11.35 11.19 9.49
N LEU A 137 -11.94 9.99 9.65
CA LEU A 137 -13.38 9.80 9.85
C LEU A 137 -13.71 9.43 11.31
N ASP A 138 -14.20 10.42 12.07
CA ASP A 138 -14.52 10.33 13.51
C ASP A 138 -15.94 10.84 13.81
N ASP A 139 -16.86 10.58 12.89
CA ASP A 139 -18.29 10.94 12.94
C ASP A 139 -19.17 9.82 13.52
N ARG A 140 -18.56 8.86 14.23
CA ARG A 140 -19.25 7.78 14.96
C ARG A 140 -19.53 8.22 16.39
N ASP A 141 -20.56 7.64 17.02
CA ASP A 141 -20.84 7.82 18.44
C ASP A 141 -20.40 6.56 19.24
N PRO A 142 -19.61 6.69 20.32
CA PRO A 142 -18.86 7.89 20.72
C PRO A 142 -17.71 8.23 19.76
N CYS A 143 -17.48 9.52 19.52
CA CYS A 143 -16.32 10.03 18.79
C CYS A 143 -15.09 10.15 19.71
N HIS A 144 -13.91 10.52 19.19
CA HIS A 144 -12.72 10.71 20.03
C HIS A 144 -12.83 11.92 20.95
N ALA A 145 -12.43 11.72 22.21
CA ALA A 145 -12.42 12.79 23.20
C ALA A 145 -11.41 13.88 22.83
N ASP A 146 -11.67 15.14 23.20
CA ASP A 146 -10.78 16.28 22.92
C ASP A 146 -9.33 16.01 23.33
N SER A 147 -9.12 15.64 24.60
CA SER A 147 -7.81 15.23 25.13
C SER A 147 -7.14 14.07 24.38
N SER A 148 -7.90 13.22 23.68
CA SER A 148 -7.36 12.12 22.88
C SER A 148 -6.91 12.59 21.49
N ILE A 149 -7.54 13.63 20.94
CA ILE A 149 -7.11 14.25 19.68
C ILE A 149 -5.82 15.04 19.91
N GLU A 150 -5.76 15.80 21.01
CA GLU A 150 -4.55 16.49 21.49
C GLU A 150 -3.41 15.48 21.73
N GLU A 151 -3.65 14.43 22.52
CA GLU A 151 -2.67 13.37 22.82
C GLU A 151 -2.24 12.58 21.56
N ALA A 152 -3.14 12.43 20.58
CA ALA A 152 -2.81 11.84 19.29
C ALA A 152 -1.87 12.74 18.49
N LEU A 153 -2.21 14.01 18.23
CA LEU A 153 -1.49 14.85 17.28
C LEU A 153 -0.32 15.66 17.88
N LYS A 154 -0.22 15.74 19.21
CA LYS A 154 0.86 16.48 19.90
C LYS A 154 2.26 16.09 19.40
N GLY A 155 3.03 17.12 19.03
CA GLY A 155 4.41 16.96 18.55
C GLY A 155 4.52 16.63 17.07
N PHE A 156 3.42 16.59 16.31
CA PHE A 156 3.45 16.63 14.86
C PHE A 156 3.16 18.05 14.35
N ASP A 157 4.03 18.56 13.49
CA ASP A 157 3.75 19.74 12.67
C ASP A 157 2.64 19.42 11.64
N VAL A 158 1.37 19.57 12.01
CA VAL A 158 0.23 19.37 11.10
C VAL A 158 -0.13 20.68 10.41
N GLU A 159 0.01 20.74 9.09
CA GLU A 159 -0.22 21.95 8.29
C GLU A 159 -1.63 22.03 7.67
N ILE A 160 -2.25 20.88 7.39
CA ILE A 160 -3.60 20.77 6.84
C ILE A 160 -4.42 19.78 7.67
N TRP A 161 -5.50 20.28 8.28
CA TRP A 161 -6.34 19.55 9.22
C TRP A 161 -7.69 19.17 8.60
N ASP A 162 -7.96 17.87 8.41
CA ASP A 162 -9.22 17.34 7.87
C ASP A 162 -9.78 16.21 8.76
N TRP A 163 -10.05 16.52 10.03
CA TRP A 163 -10.61 15.57 11.01
C TRP A 163 -12.14 15.68 11.03
N LYS A 164 -12.85 14.71 10.43
CA LYS A 164 -14.32 14.65 10.45
C LYS A 164 -14.86 14.24 11.81
N ARG A 165 -14.81 15.17 12.78
CA ARG A 165 -15.57 15.14 14.04
C ARG A 165 -16.43 16.40 14.11
N VAL A 166 -17.72 16.21 14.41
CA VAL A 166 -18.71 17.29 14.44
C VAL A 166 -18.55 18.13 15.72
N ASP A 167 -18.73 19.44 15.58
CA ASP A 167 -18.73 20.45 16.66
C ASP A 167 -17.40 20.51 17.46
N LEU A 168 -16.28 20.20 16.82
CA LEU A 168 -14.94 20.27 17.43
C LEU A 168 -14.54 21.71 17.81
N SER A 169 -14.06 21.93 19.04
CA SER A 169 -13.55 23.24 19.46
C SER A 169 -12.27 23.61 18.73
N SER A 170 -12.15 24.88 18.32
CA SER A 170 -10.92 25.46 17.77
C SER A 170 -9.75 25.40 18.77
N GLU A 171 -10.03 25.36 20.08
CA GLU A 171 -8.98 25.21 21.10
C GLU A 171 -8.24 23.88 20.95
N VAL A 172 -8.95 22.78 20.69
CA VAL A 172 -8.38 21.43 20.50
C VAL A 172 -7.40 21.39 19.34
N ILE A 173 -7.70 22.14 18.26
CA ILE A 173 -6.83 22.27 17.10
C ILE A 173 -5.55 23.02 17.50
N SER A 174 -5.68 24.18 18.16
CA SER A 174 -4.51 24.95 18.64
C SER A 174 -3.69 24.23 19.72
N ASN A 175 -4.31 23.40 20.55
CA ASN A 175 -3.63 22.61 21.57
C ASN A 175 -2.87 21.40 20.97
N SER A 176 -3.19 21.03 19.73
CA SER A 176 -2.58 19.90 19.02
C SER A 176 -1.33 20.31 18.21
N THR A 177 -1.35 21.49 17.58
CA THR A 177 -0.34 21.93 16.60
C THR A 177 -0.44 23.44 16.31
N ASP A 178 0.69 24.14 16.37
CA ASP A 178 0.84 25.55 15.95
C ASP A 178 1.15 25.70 14.44
N ALA A 179 1.38 24.59 13.73
CA ALA A 179 1.80 24.59 12.32
C ALA A 179 0.64 24.71 11.31
N VAL A 180 -0.61 24.74 11.81
CA VAL A 180 -1.85 24.66 11.04
C VAL A 180 -2.01 25.86 10.10
N LYS A 181 -2.46 25.59 8.87
CA LYS A 181 -2.81 26.60 7.87
C LYS A 181 -4.26 26.39 7.44
N GLU A 182 -4.52 25.26 6.78
CA GLU A 182 -5.83 24.87 6.26
C GLU A 182 -6.57 24.00 7.29
N VAL A 183 -7.86 24.27 7.52
CA VAL A 183 -8.72 23.52 8.46
C VAL A 183 -10.09 23.25 7.83
N SER A 184 -10.46 21.97 7.70
CA SER A 184 -11.86 21.56 7.57
C SER A 184 -12.50 21.46 8.96
N VAL A 185 -13.64 22.13 9.16
CA VAL A 185 -14.50 21.95 10.33
C VAL A 185 -15.88 21.43 9.94
N TYR A 186 -16.47 20.63 10.82
CA TYR A 186 -17.76 19.98 10.60
C TYR A 186 -18.74 20.41 11.68
N CYS A 187 -19.92 20.92 11.29
CA CYS A 187 -20.90 21.51 12.20
C CYS A 187 -22.22 20.75 12.16
N SER A 188 -22.85 20.56 13.32
CA SER A 188 -24.18 19.96 13.46
C SER A 188 -25.33 20.91 13.08
N GLY A 189 -25.02 22.19 12.86
CA GLY A 189 -25.98 23.31 12.87
C GLY A 189 -26.05 24.04 14.22
N ASN A 190 -25.25 23.64 15.22
CA ASN A 190 -25.22 24.27 16.53
C ASN A 190 -24.64 25.70 16.47
N ASN A 191 -25.53 26.70 16.56
CA ASN A 191 -25.15 28.11 16.49
C ASN A 191 -24.17 28.54 17.61
N ALA A 192 -24.20 27.91 18.79
CA ALA A 192 -23.23 28.24 19.85
C ALA A 192 -21.79 27.89 19.46
N VAL A 193 -21.60 26.82 18.68
CA VAL A 193 -20.29 26.40 18.16
C VAL A 193 -19.82 27.34 17.05
N LEU A 194 -20.72 27.70 16.12
CA LEU A 194 -20.42 28.70 15.07
C LEU A 194 -20.00 30.05 15.67
N MET A 195 -20.70 30.52 16.71
CA MET A 195 -20.34 31.76 17.41
C MET A 195 -19.03 31.63 18.21
N GLY A 196 -18.74 30.47 18.78
CA GLY A 196 -17.47 30.19 19.44
C GLY A 196 -16.28 30.23 18.47
N TRP A 197 -16.40 29.55 17.33
CA TRP A 197 -15.44 29.60 16.22
C TRP A 197 -15.22 31.01 15.65
N ALA A 198 -16.27 31.85 15.64
CA ALA A 198 -16.22 33.24 15.19
C ALA A 198 -15.72 34.25 16.23
N SER A 199 -15.57 33.83 17.50
CA SER A 199 -15.11 34.70 18.59
C SER A 199 -13.64 35.13 18.40
N PRO A 200 -13.17 36.23 19.04
CA PRO A 200 -11.76 36.62 19.01
C PRO A 200 -10.79 35.54 19.55
N GLN A 201 -11.29 34.58 20.34
CA GLN A 201 -10.54 33.44 20.88
C GLN A 201 -10.60 32.19 19.97
N GLY A 202 -11.46 32.21 18.94
CA GLY A 202 -11.64 31.16 17.94
C GLY A 202 -10.65 31.27 16.78
N PHE A 203 -11.13 30.97 15.57
CA PHE A 203 -10.28 31.02 14.35
C PHE A 203 -9.71 32.41 13.99
N PRO A 204 -10.30 33.56 14.37
CA PRO A 204 -9.66 34.87 14.23
C PRO A 204 -8.36 35.07 15.01
N HIS A 205 -8.02 34.19 15.97
CA HIS A 205 -6.88 34.40 16.86
C HIS A 205 -5.55 34.30 16.10
N GLN A 206 -4.90 35.44 15.88
CA GLN A 206 -3.84 35.59 14.89
C GLN A 206 -2.60 34.71 15.15
N GLU A 207 -2.26 34.48 16.42
CA GLU A 207 -1.14 33.63 16.83
C GLU A 207 -1.42 32.12 16.65
N LYS A 208 -2.69 31.73 16.45
CA LYS A 208 -3.12 30.33 16.35
C LYS A 208 -3.43 29.88 14.91
N PHE A 209 -3.88 30.78 14.03
CA PHE A 209 -4.41 30.41 12.70
C PHE A 209 -4.07 31.43 11.59
N PRO A 210 -3.18 31.08 10.63
CA PRO A 210 -2.80 32.01 9.55
C PRO A 210 -3.73 32.12 8.33
N HIS A 211 -4.01 31.06 7.53
CA HIS A 211 -4.48 31.18 6.12
C HIS A 211 -5.38 30.01 5.60
N ALA A 212 -6.62 30.27 5.12
CA ALA A 212 -7.56 29.25 4.55
C ALA A 212 -8.51 29.81 3.44
N TYR A 213 -9.25 28.95 2.67
CA TYR A 213 -10.01 29.31 1.43
C TYR A 213 -11.37 28.57 1.21
N GLU A 214 -12.06 28.74 0.06
CA GLU A 214 -13.55 28.83 -0.05
C GLU A 214 -14.36 27.83 -0.96
N ASP A 215 -15.71 28.03 -1.02
CA ASP A 215 -16.79 27.41 -1.86
C ASP A 215 -17.43 26.10 -1.30
N SER A 216 -18.73 25.72 -1.41
CA SER A 216 -20.09 26.35 -1.57
C SER A 216 -21.20 25.29 -1.22
N ARG A 217 -22.53 25.52 -1.05
CA ARG A 217 -23.49 26.66 -1.16
C ARG A 217 -24.78 26.44 -0.30
N ARG A 218 -25.78 27.35 -0.31
CA ARG A 218 -27.14 27.40 0.35
C ARG A 218 -27.22 27.13 1.87
N LEU A 219 -26.11 26.80 2.53
CA LEU A 219 -25.89 26.99 3.97
C LEU A 219 -25.55 28.48 4.28
N GLU A 220 -25.98 29.39 3.41
CA GLU A 220 -25.24 30.62 3.11
C GLU A 220 -25.49 31.77 4.09
N ASP A 221 -26.67 31.92 4.67
CA ASP A 221 -26.96 33.12 5.48
C ASP A 221 -26.18 33.10 6.81
N TYR A 222 -26.25 31.99 7.55
CA TYR A 222 -25.46 31.79 8.78
C TYR A 222 -23.96 31.83 8.50
N ILE A 223 -23.51 31.25 7.38
CA ILE A 223 -22.09 31.26 7.01
C ILE A 223 -21.67 32.61 6.40
N THR A 224 -22.58 33.45 5.91
CA THR A 224 -22.32 34.85 5.55
C THR A 224 -22.13 35.69 6.81
N THR A 225 -22.94 35.49 7.86
CA THR A 225 -22.71 36.11 9.18
C THR A 225 -21.36 35.69 9.76
N PHE A 226 -21.02 34.40 9.68
CA PHE A 226 -19.72 33.87 10.10
C PHE A 226 -18.57 34.49 9.27
N LYS A 227 -18.62 34.40 7.94
CA LYS A 227 -17.64 34.99 7.00
C LYS A 227 -17.43 36.48 7.26
N ALA A 228 -18.50 37.25 7.45
CA ALA A 228 -18.41 38.68 7.74
C ALA A 228 -17.69 38.95 9.06
N THR A 229 -17.96 38.15 10.10
CA THR A 229 -17.30 38.25 11.41
C THR A 229 -15.81 37.90 11.32
N ILE A 230 -15.46 36.76 10.70
CA ILE A 230 -14.07 36.34 10.46
C ILE A 230 -13.31 37.39 9.62
N LYS A 231 -13.92 37.87 8.52
CA LYS A 231 -13.30 38.85 7.61
C LYS A 231 -13.04 40.19 8.31
N SER A 232 -13.95 40.63 9.16
CA SER A 232 -13.82 41.83 9.99
C SER A 232 -12.71 41.70 11.03
N LEU A 233 -12.69 40.62 11.80
CA LEU A 233 -11.70 40.41 12.88
C LEU A 233 -10.30 40.03 12.39
N SER A 234 -10.17 39.48 11.18
CA SER A 234 -8.87 39.06 10.60
C SER A 234 -8.20 40.10 9.70
N ASP A 235 -8.85 41.23 9.41
CA ASP A 235 -8.46 42.18 8.34
C ASP A 235 -8.32 41.47 6.97
N GLY A 236 -9.32 40.66 6.62
CA GLY A 236 -9.38 39.93 5.34
C GLY A 236 -8.35 38.82 5.12
N ARG A 237 -7.45 38.55 6.07
CA ARG A 237 -6.39 37.52 5.94
C ARG A 237 -6.89 36.08 6.04
N ILE A 238 -8.06 35.85 6.65
CA ILE A 238 -8.68 34.53 6.80
C ILE A 238 -9.94 34.48 5.93
N THR A 239 -9.98 33.54 4.99
CA THR A 239 -11.15 33.23 4.13
C THR A 239 -11.76 31.88 4.50
N VAL A 240 -13.06 31.68 4.22
CA VAL A 240 -13.85 30.59 4.81
C VAL A 240 -14.69 29.86 3.76
N GLY A 241 -14.42 28.57 3.56
CA GLY A 241 -15.27 27.67 2.78
C GLY A 241 -16.45 27.11 3.56
N HIS A 242 -17.41 26.54 2.84
CA HIS A 242 -18.42 25.66 3.42
C HIS A 242 -18.97 24.72 2.35
N ILE A 243 -19.19 23.46 2.70
CA ILE A 243 -19.83 22.48 1.82
C ILE A 243 -20.97 21.84 2.61
N LEU A 244 -22.13 21.64 1.97
CA LEU A 244 -23.24 20.89 2.57
C LEU A 244 -22.92 19.38 2.53
N ASP A 245 -22.87 18.74 3.70
CA ASP A 245 -22.85 17.27 3.83
C ASP A 245 -24.26 16.72 3.51
N ASN A 246 -24.55 16.56 2.21
CA ASN A 246 -25.69 15.77 1.76
C ASN A 246 -25.44 14.32 2.17
N ARG A 247 -26.35 13.74 2.97
CA ARG A 247 -26.16 12.39 3.55
C ARG A 247 -25.98 11.27 2.51
N ASP A 248 -26.42 11.49 1.28
CA ASP A 248 -26.25 10.59 0.12
C ASP A 248 -24.94 10.84 -0.66
N SER A 249 -24.02 11.65 -0.13
CA SER A 249 -22.74 12.05 -0.76
C SER A 249 -21.71 12.45 0.30
N PRO A 250 -20.96 11.49 0.89
CA PRO A 250 -20.11 11.73 2.07
C PRO A 250 -19.08 12.85 1.87
N PRO A 251 -18.77 13.65 2.92
CA PRO A 251 -18.07 14.92 2.81
C PRO A 251 -16.55 14.72 2.84
N THR A 252 -16.09 13.88 1.92
CA THR A 252 -14.70 13.53 1.68
C THR A 252 -14.58 13.22 0.18
N ARG A 253 -14.18 14.19 -0.65
CA ARG A 253 -14.03 14.04 -2.13
C ARG A 253 -13.07 12.93 -2.58
N ILE A 254 -12.46 12.22 -1.63
CA ILE A 254 -11.42 11.21 -1.74
C ILE A 254 -11.97 9.89 -1.20
N LEU A 255 -12.24 9.80 0.11
CA LEU A 255 -12.74 8.59 0.76
C LEU A 255 -14.18 8.20 0.34
N SER A 256 -15.00 9.13 -0.18
CA SER A 256 -16.33 8.76 -0.70
C SER A 256 -16.27 7.97 -2.01
N SER A 257 -15.12 7.94 -2.69
CA SER A 257 -14.87 7.04 -3.82
C SER A 257 -14.58 5.59 -3.40
N SER A 258 -14.29 5.34 -2.12
CA SER A 258 -14.45 4.04 -1.45
C SER A 258 -15.92 3.78 -1.04
N GLY A 259 -16.86 4.41 -1.75
CA GLY A 259 -18.28 4.43 -1.42
C GLY A 259 -18.93 3.05 -1.46
N SER A 260 -19.98 2.92 -0.65
CA SER A 260 -20.84 1.75 -0.48
C SER A 260 -20.68 0.66 -1.53
N LEU A 261 -19.84 -0.34 -1.23
CA LEU A 261 -19.83 -1.61 -1.95
C LEU A 261 -21.12 -2.37 -1.59
N ILE A 262 -22.21 -1.99 -2.27
CA ILE A 262 -23.27 -2.94 -2.60
C ILE A 262 -22.56 -4.11 -3.27
N MET A 263 -22.60 -5.26 -2.59
CA MET A 263 -21.86 -6.45 -2.98
C MET A 263 -22.46 -7.04 -4.26
N ASN A 264 -21.94 -6.62 -5.40
CA ASN A 264 -21.88 -7.49 -6.57
C ASN A 264 -20.49 -8.12 -6.61
N SER A 265 -20.47 -9.45 -6.56
CA SER A 265 -19.33 -10.29 -6.88
C SER A 265 -18.93 -10.14 -8.37
N GLU A 266 -17.98 -10.97 -8.84
CA GLU A 266 -17.67 -11.14 -10.27
C GLU A 266 -16.93 -9.97 -10.94
N ASN A 267 -15.77 -9.57 -10.40
CA ASN A 267 -14.66 -9.00 -11.20
C ASN A 267 -13.31 -9.08 -10.43
N PRO A 268 -12.53 -10.17 -10.58
CA PRO A 268 -11.30 -10.41 -9.81
C PRO A 268 -10.05 -9.80 -10.47
N TRP A 269 -9.54 -8.69 -9.92
CA TRP A 269 -8.35 -8.00 -10.45
C TRP A 269 -7.41 -7.58 -9.31
N ILE A 270 -6.08 -7.71 -9.50
CA ILE A 270 -5.09 -7.42 -8.44
C ILE A 270 -5.16 -5.95 -8.01
N ASP A 271 -5.50 -5.72 -6.74
CA ASP A 271 -5.74 -4.39 -6.16
C ASP A 271 -4.96 -4.18 -4.85
N GLY A 272 -3.73 -4.69 -4.80
CA GLY A 272 -2.90 -4.77 -3.59
C GLY A 272 -3.00 -6.12 -2.88
N ALA A 273 -2.20 -6.29 -1.83
CA ALA A 273 -2.19 -7.46 -0.97
C ALA A 273 -2.36 -7.01 0.49
N ASP A 274 -3.36 -7.55 1.18
CA ASP A 274 -3.65 -7.24 2.57
C ASP A 274 -2.54 -7.78 3.48
N ALA A 275 -1.74 -6.88 4.05
CA ALA A 275 -0.58 -7.21 4.88
C ALA A 275 -0.92 -7.79 6.25
N SER A 276 -2.20 -7.76 6.69
CA SER A 276 -2.64 -8.33 7.99
C SER A 276 -2.66 -9.86 8.03
N ARG A 277 -2.32 -10.52 6.92
CA ARG A 277 -2.39 -11.98 6.79
C ARG A 277 -1.13 -12.61 7.35
N ILE A 278 -1.29 -13.44 8.38
CA ILE A 278 -0.23 -14.26 9.02
C ILE A 278 0.62 -15.04 7.99
N SER A 279 0.04 -15.45 6.86
CA SER A 279 0.73 -16.12 5.75
C SER A 279 1.63 -15.23 4.89
N LEU A 280 1.52 -13.90 5.02
CA LEU A 280 2.33 -12.87 4.36
C LEU A 280 3.25 -12.13 5.35
N ASP A 281 3.16 -12.46 6.65
CA ASP A 281 3.95 -11.85 7.71
C ASP A 281 5.45 -12.09 7.48
N GLY A 282 6.24 -11.01 7.50
CA GLY A 282 7.65 -11.01 7.10
C GLY A 282 7.94 -11.46 5.65
N LYS A 283 6.94 -11.54 4.76
CA LYS A 283 7.12 -11.90 3.33
C LYS A 283 7.15 -10.70 2.40
N ILE A 284 6.37 -9.66 2.67
CA ILE A 284 6.43 -8.41 1.92
C ILE A 284 7.70 -7.67 2.34
N THR A 285 8.57 -7.34 1.40
CA THR A 285 9.83 -6.60 1.67
C THR A 285 9.75 -5.15 1.23
N VAL A 286 9.06 -4.88 0.12
CA VAL A 286 8.82 -3.55 -0.43
C VAL A 286 7.51 -3.56 -1.23
N GLY A 287 6.90 -2.40 -1.41
CA GLY A 287 5.75 -2.26 -2.29
C GLY A 287 5.57 -0.84 -2.81
N LYS A 288 4.86 -0.72 -3.93
CA LYS A 288 4.61 0.56 -4.59
C LYS A 288 3.23 0.56 -5.23
N SER A 289 2.51 1.67 -5.07
CA SER A 289 1.26 1.90 -5.78
C SER A 289 1.48 2.75 -7.02
N PHE A 290 0.77 2.36 -8.07
CA PHE A 290 0.57 3.09 -9.33
C PHE A 290 -0.92 3.42 -9.53
N SER A 291 -1.76 3.20 -8.52
CA SER A 291 -3.20 3.47 -8.50
C SER A 291 -3.51 4.76 -7.74
N PRO A 292 -3.70 5.90 -8.43
CA PRO A 292 -4.21 7.12 -7.80
C PRO A 292 -5.67 6.93 -7.34
N TYR A 293 -6.10 7.71 -6.35
CA TYR A 293 -7.51 7.84 -6.02
C TYR A 293 -8.30 8.46 -7.18
N ALA A 294 -9.56 8.06 -7.34
CA ALA A 294 -10.44 8.64 -8.34
C ALA A 294 -10.54 10.16 -8.15
N ASN A 295 -10.27 10.92 -9.22
CA ASN A 295 -10.24 12.40 -9.24
C ASN A 295 -9.15 13.05 -8.36
N SER A 296 -8.09 12.31 -7.97
CA SER A 296 -6.93 12.85 -7.25
C SER A 296 -5.62 12.63 -8.02
N ASN A 297 -4.72 13.61 -7.98
CA ASN A 297 -3.36 13.50 -8.52
C ASN A 297 -2.28 13.31 -7.42
N ASP A 298 -2.67 13.44 -6.14
CA ASP A 298 -1.74 13.49 -5.00
C ASP A 298 -1.90 12.33 -4.01
N LEU A 299 -3.01 11.58 -4.09
CA LEU A 299 -3.32 10.49 -3.16
C LEU A 299 -3.34 9.16 -3.91
N MET A 300 -2.68 8.15 -3.36
CA MET A 300 -2.51 6.83 -3.95
C MET A 300 -3.18 5.77 -3.08
N SER A 301 -3.93 4.86 -3.71
CA SER A 301 -4.47 3.69 -3.01
C SER A 301 -3.29 2.83 -2.51
N PRO A 302 -3.20 2.47 -1.21
CA PRO A 302 -2.04 1.76 -0.67
C PRO A 302 -1.91 0.34 -1.25
N TYR A 303 -0.67 -0.15 -1.39
CA TYR A 303 -0.43 -1.52 -1.90
C TYR A 303 -0.70 -2.62 -0.84
N PHE A 304 -0.66 -2.25 0.44
CA PHE A 304 -0.75 -3.15 1.60
C PHE A 304 -2.19 -3.33 2.14
N THR A 305 -3.19 -2.75 1.48
CA THR A 305 -4.61 -3.07 1.68
C THR A 305 -5.20 -3.56 0.37
N SER A 306 -6.22 -4.44 0.44
CA SER A 306 -6.97 -4.92 -0.73
C SER A 306 -8.47 -4.72 -0.51
N SER A 307 -9.14 -4.22 -1.54
CA SER A 307 -10.58 -4.00 -1.62
C SER A 307 -11.33 -5.15 -2.31
N SER A 308 -10.62 -6.11 -2.91
CA SER A 308 -11.15 -7.31 -3.56
C SER A 308 -10.81 -8.63 -2.83
N ASN A 309 -9.68 -8.68 -2.11
CA ASN A 309 -8.91 -9.85 -1.67
C ASN A 309 -8.13 -10.61 -2.76
N HIS A 310 -8.32 -10.34 -4.06
CA HIS A 310 -7.73 -11.14 -5.14
C HIS A 310 -6.20 -11.17 -5.08
N GLY A 311 -5.55 -10.00 -4.99
CA GLY A 311 -4.08 -9.91 -4.87
C GLY A 311 -3.54 -10.56 -3.58
N THR A 312 -4.30 -10.47 -2.49
CA THR A 312 -4.03 -11.18 -1.23
C THR A 312 -4.01 -12.70 -1.44
N CYS A 313 -5.04 -13.26 -2.09
CA CYS A 313 -5.11 -14.70 -2.38
C CYS A 313 -3.94 -15.14 -3.28
N MET A 314 -3.59 -14.38 -4.32
CA MET A 314 -2.44 -14.70 -5.19
C MET A 314 -1.13 -14.74 -4.38
N ALA A 315 -0.86 -13.71 -3.57
CA ALA A 315 0.31 -13.67 -2.69
C ALA A 315 0.34 -14.84 -1.68
N MET A 316 -0.81 -15.20 -1.12
CA MET A 316 -0.94 -16.33 -0.20
C MET A 316 -0.65 -17.68 -0.87
N LEU A 317 -1.04 -17.88 -2.13
CA LEU A 317 -0.74 -19.11 -2.87
C LEU A 317 0.75 -19.22 -3.20
N ILE A 318 1.38 -18.12 -3.63
CA ILE A 318 2.83 -18.05 -3.90
C ILE A 318 3.61 -18.38 -2.62
N CYS A 319 3.27 -17.77 -1.47
CA CYS A 319 3.92 -18.05 -0.18
C CYS A 319 3.66 -19.47 0.34
N ARG A 320 2.50 -20.07 0.02
CA ARG A 320 2.16 -21.44 0.42
C ARG A 320 2.97 -22.49 -0.36
N LEU A 321 3.29 -22.21 -1.63
CA LEU A 321 4.08 -23.09 -2.49
C LEU A 321 5.58 -22.85 -2.33
N CYS A 322 6.01 -21.59 -2.19
CA CYS A 322 7.39 -21.21 -1.89
C CYS A 322 7.47 -20.43 -0.56
N PRO A 323 7.59 -21.11 0.60
CA PRO A 323 7.68 -20.45 1.91
C PRO A 323 8.90 -19.55 2.11
N MET A 324 9.89 -19.63 1.22
CA MET A 324 11.12 -18.81 1.23
C MET A 324 11.02 -17.52 0.40
N VAL A 325 9.90 -17.30 -0.31
CA VAL A 325 9.72 -16.14 -1.19
C VAL A 325 9.75 -14.81 -0.42
N GLN A 326 10.28 -13.78 -1.07
CA GLN A 326 10.12 -12.37 -0.69
C GLN A 326 9.27 -11.67 -1.76
N LEU A 327 8.33 -10.84 -1.34
CA LEU A 327 7.34 -10.22 -2.21
C LEU A 327 7.57 -8.71 -2.37
N SER A 328 7.79 -8.30 -3.62
CA SER A 328 7.72 -6.90 -4.07
C SER A 328 6.32 -6.61 -4.60
N VAL A 329 5.48 -5.89 -3.84
CA VAL A 329 4.05 -5.73 -4.17
C VAL A 329 3.77 -4.46 -4.96
N ALA A 330 3.46 -4.61 -6.26
CA ALA A 330 2.99 -3.51 -7.11
C ALA A 330 1.45 -3.48 -7.19
N ARG A 331 0.83 -2.34 -6.84
CA ARG A 331 -0.62 -2.11 -7.03
C ARG A 331 -0.89 -1.32 -8.31
N LEU A 332 -1.69 -1.89 -9.21
CA LEU A 332 -2.01 -1.31 -10.53
C LEU A 332 -3.26 -0.43 -10.48
N ASP A 333 -3.36 0.53 -11.40
CA ASP A 333 -4.52 1.41 -11.55
C ASP A 333 -5.66 0.68 -12.25
N GLN A 334 -6.80 0.56 -11.57
CA GLN A 334 -8.02 -0.07 -12.08
C GLN A 334 -9.08 1.01 -12.33
N ARG A 335 -9.54 1.13 -13.57
CA ARG A 335 -10.58 2.11 -13.95
C ARG A 335 -11.84 1.40 -14.40
N GLN A 336 -12.99 1.94 -14.01
CA GLN A 336 -14.29 1.48 -14.49
C GLN A 336 -14.62 2.17 -15.81
N THR A 337 -15.09 1.41 -16.80
CA THR A 337 -15.55 1.99 -18.06
C THR A 337 -16.89 2.70 -17.85
N MET A 338 -17.02 3.94 -18.34
CA MET A 338 -18.27 4.69 -18.21
C MET A 338 -19.44 3.94 -18.87
N GLY A 339 -20.45 3.57 -18.07
CA GLY A 339 -21.61 2.80 -18.52
C GLY A 339 -21.49 1.27 -18.39
N SER A 340 -20.41 0.71 -17.83
CA SER A 340 -20.34 -0.71 -17.48
C SER A 340 -19.80 -0.95 -16.06
N ASN A 341 -20.05 -2.13 -15.51
CA ASN A 341 -19.50 -2.56 -14.21
C ASN A 341 -18.11 -3.21 -14.33
N GLN A 342 -17.56 -3.33 -15.55
CA GLN A 342 -16.23 -3.89 -15.76
C GLN A 342 -15.15 -2.88 -15.39
N ARG A 343 -14.19 -3.33 -14.57
CA ARG A 343 -12.96 -2.62 -14.26
C ARG A 343 -11.84 -3.17 -15.14
N HIS A 344 -11.03 -2.29 -15.71
CA HIS A 344 -9.87 -2.64 -16.51
C HIS A 344 -8.60 -2.05 -15.88
N ILE A 345 -7.49 -2.80 -15.97
CA ILE A 345 -6.18 -2.31 -15.56
C ILE A 345 -5.65 -1.36 -16.64
N THR A 346 -5.09 -0.22 -16.24
CA THR A 346 -4.47 0.69 -17.22
C THR A 346 -3.09 0.16 -17.64
N SER A 347 -2.85 0.06 -18.94
CA SER A 347 -1.57 -0.38 -19.51
C SER A 347 -0.40 0.55 -19.14
N LYS A 348 -0.68 1.83 -18.85
CA LYS A 348 0.31 2.75 -18.25
C LYS A 348 0.77 2.24 -16.87
N SER A 349 -0.15 1.98 -15.95
CA SER A 349 0.20 1.54 -14.60
C SER A 349 0.89 0.16 -14.59
N ALA A 350 0.50 -0.73 -15.50
CA ALA A 350 1.17 -2.00 -15.71
C ALA A 350 2.61 -1.83 -16.23
N ALA A 351 2.84 -0.91 -17.18
CA ALA A 351 4.20 -0.61 -17.69
C ALA A 351 5.10 -0.03 -16.58
N GLU A 352 4.58 0.91 -15.80
CA GLU A 352 5.29 1.55 -14.68
C GLU A 352 5.60 0.55 -13.55
N ALA A 353 4.70 -0.40 -13.30
CA ALA A 353 4.90 -1.47 -12.34
C ALA A 353 5.90 -2.54 -12.80
N ILE A 354 5.86 -2.99 -14.05
CA ILE A 354 6.83 -3.95 -14.61
C ILE A 354 8.22 -3.32 -14.62
N GLN A 355 8.35 -2.05 -15.02
CA GLN A 355 9.63 -1.33 -14.98
C GLN A 355 10.16 -1.20 -13.54
N TRP A 356 9.30 -0.88 -12.56
CA TRP A 356 9.71 -0.82 -11.16
C TRP A 356 10.15 -2.19 -10.62
N ALA A 357 9.41 -3.27 -10.87
CA ALA A 357 9.82 -4.61 -10.48
C ALA A 357 11.15 -5.02 -11.14
N THR A 358 11.32 -4.66 -12.42
CA THR A 358 12.57 -4.84 -13.17
C THR A 358 13.74 -4.10 -12.55
N ASP A 359 13.53 -2.90 -12.01
CA ASP A 359 14.56 -2.08 -11.37
C ASP A 359 14.81 -2.41 -9.89
N CYS A 360 13.83 -3.03 -9.21
CA CYS A 360 14.05 -3.73 -7.94
C CYS A 360 14.82 -5.05 -8.11
N GLY A 361 15.02 -5.55 -9.34
CA GLY A 361 15.85 -6.72 -9.62
C GLY A 361 15.24 -8.07 -9.20
N VAL A 362 13.91 -8.20 -9.26
CA VAL A 362 13.22 -9.45 -8.86
C VAL A 362 13.51 -10.61 -9.82
N ASP A 363 13.55 -11.85 -9.31
CA ASP A 363 13.71 -13.06 -10.14
C ASP A 363 12.48 -13.39 -11.00
N ILE A 364 11.27 -13.12 -10.47
CA ILE A 364 9.98 -13.48 -11.06
C ILE A 364 9.01 -12.29 -10.99
N ILE A 365 8.29 -12.03 -12.08
CA ILE A 365 7.13 -11.12 -12.12
C ILE A 365 5.86 -11.95 -12.37
N SER A 366 5.01 -12.06 -11.35
CA SER A 366 3.72 -12.77 -11.39
C SER A 366 2.59 -11.83 -11.85
N MET A 367 2.19 -11.95 -13.10
CA MET A 367 1.13 -11.15 -13.73
C MET A 367 -0.19 -11.94 -13.79
N SER A 368 -0.77 -12.18 -12.61
CA SER A 368 -2.12 -12.79 -12.45
C SER A 368 -3.24 -11.80 -12.81
N TRP A 369 -3.13 -11.18 -14.00
CA TRP A 369 -4.04 -10.22 -14.59
C TRP A 369 -3.84 -10.14 -16.11
N THR A 370 -4.86 -9.63 -16.81
CA THR A 370 -4.83 -9.35 -18.25
C THR A 370 -5.20 -7.89 -18.56
N ILE A 371 -4.94 -7.46 -19.80
CA ILE A 371 -5.46 -6.24 -20.42
C ILE A 371 -5.93 -6.64 -21.81
N GLU A 372 -7.25 -6.73 -21.97
CA GLU A 372 -7.91 -6.99 -23.25
C GLU A 372 -8.08 -5.68 -24.02
N THR A 373 -7.73 -5.66 -25.31
CA THR A 373 -7.96 -4.49 -26.16
C THR A 373 -8.17 -4.83 -27.63
N PRO A 374 -9.12 -4.17 -28.32
CA PRO A 374 -9.29 -4.31 -29.77
C PRO A 374 -8.32 -3.42 -30.56
N VAL A 375 -7.54 -2.54 -29.91
CA VAL A 375 -6.66 -1.56 -30.56
C VAL A 375 -5.23 -1.64 -29.99
N PRO A 376 -4.38 -2.55 -30.52
CA PRO A 376 -2.98 -2.67 -30.10
C PRO A 376 -2.13 -1.47 -30.54
N GLY A 377 -0.90 -1.37 -30.03
CA GLY A 377 0.12 -0.43 -30.53
C GLY A 377 -0.07 1.06 -30.19
N ASN A 378 -1.05 1.41 -29.36
CA ASN A 378 -1.17 2.76 -28.79
C ASN A 378 0.04 3.09 -27.87
N ALA A 379 0.22 4.36 -27.51
CA ALA A 379 1.42 4.81 -26.79
C ALA A 379 1.62 4.12 -25.42
N ALA A 380 0.55 3.81 -24.68
CA ALA A 380 0.65 3.10 -23.40
C ALA A 380 0.98 1.60 -23.61
N MET A 381 0.45 0.98 -24.67
CA MET A 381 0.83 -0.40 -25.04
C MET A 381 2.29 -0.52 -25.47
N LYS A 382 2.82 0.48 -26.19
CA LYS A 382 4.26 0.55 -26.53
C LYS A 382 5.15 0.71 -25.30
N SER A 383 4.70 1.47 -24.30
CA SER A 383 5.39 1.55 -23.00
C SER A 383 5.36 0.21 -22.24
N LEU A 384 4.24 -0.52 -22.31
CA LEU A 384 4.11 -1.85 -21.70
C LEU A 384 5.04 -2.88 -22.36
N GLU A 385 5.06 -2.91 -23.70
CA GLU A 385 5.96 -3.75 -24.50
C GLU A 385 7.44 -3.44 -24.19
N ALA A 386 7.80 -2.16 -24.05
CA ALA A 386 9.14 -1.74 -23.69
C ALA A 386 9.55 -2.18 -22.27
N ALA A 387 8.63 -2.12 -21.29
CA ALA A 387 8.86 -2.59 -19.93
C ALA A 387 9.05 -4.12 -19.88
N VAL A 388 8.23 -4.88 -20.61
CA VAL A 388 8.37 -6.33 -20.78
C VAL A 388 9.74 -6.67 -21.40
N LYS A 389 10.15 -5.99 -22.47
CA LYS A 389 11.48 -6.17 -23.09
C LYS A 389 12.65 -5.74 -22.19
N ALA A 390 12.43 -4.82 -21.25
CA ALA A 390 13.42 -4.47 -20.23
C ALA A 390 13.60 -5.59 -19.18
N ALA A 391 12.50 -6.21 -18.74
CA ALA A 391 12.51 -7.37 -17.84
C ALA A 391 13.17 -8.60 -18.49
N GLU A 392 12.78 -8.91 -19.74
CA GLU A 392 13.38 -9.97 -20.57
C GLU A 392 14.90 -9.79 -20.70
N LYS A 393 15.36 -8.56 -20.99
CA LYS A 393 16.78 -8.24 -21.09
C LYS A 393 17.55 -8.43 -19.78
N LYS A 394 16.90 -8.26 -18.61
CA LYS A 394 17.46 -8.61 -17.30
C LYS A 394 17.31 -10.10 -16.94
N LYS A 395 16.72 -10.93 -17.83
CA LYS A 395 16.41 -12.36 -17.66
C LYS A 395 15.42 -12.67 -16.54
N ILE A 396 14.52 -11.74 -16.25
CA ILE A 396 13.49 -11.90 -15.23
C ILE A 396 12.38 -12.81 -15.77
N LEU A 397 11.96 -13.81 -15.00
CA LEU A 397 10.90 -14.74 -15.41
C LEU A 397 9.53 -14.06 -15.32
N MET A 398 8.89 -13.84 -16.46
CA MET A 398 7.55 -13.27 -16.55
C MET A 398 6.51 -14.37 -16.74
N LEU A 399 5.61 -14.51 -15.77
CA LEU A 399 4.48 -15.45 -15.80
C LEU A 399 3.18 -14.65 -15.86
N CYS A 400 2.29 -14.96 -16.81
CA CYS A 400 1.03 -14.24 -16.97
C CYS A 400 -0.18 -15.16 -17.14
N SER A 401 -1.33 -14.71 -16.64
CA SER A 401 -2.61 -15.37 -16.88
C SER A 401 -3.12 -15.10 -18.29
N THR A 402 -3.76 -16.09 -18.92
CA THR A 402 -4.65 -15.86 -20.07
C THR A 402 -6.00 -15.29 -19.65
N SER A 403 -6.79 -14.80 -20.61
CA SER A 403 -8.19 -14.42 -20.39
C SER A 403 -9.02 -15.63 -19.97
N ASP A 404 -9.90 -15.44 -18.98
CA ASP A 404 -10.91 -16.40 -18.55
C ASP A 404 -12.27 -16.20 -19.29
N GLN A 405 -12.24 -15.66 -20.52
CA GLN A 405 -13.41 -15.46 -21.39
C GLN A 405 -13.49 -16.47 -22.57
N GLY A 406 -12.60 -17.48 -22.61
CA GLY A 406 -12.63 -18.56 -23.59
C GLY A 406 -12.31 -18.17 -25.03
N SER A 407 -12.65 -19.07 -25.96
CA SER A 407 -12.42 -18.89 -27.41
C SER A 407 -13.29 -17.79 -28.06
N LEU A 408 -14.07 -17.05 -27.28
CA LEU A 408 -14.91 -15.95 -27.75
C LEU A 408 -14.17 -14.60 -27.81
N THR A 409 -13.00 -14.48 -27.17
CA THR A 409 -12.19 -13.24 -27.22
C THR A 409 -11.63 -13.01 -28.63
N LYS A 410 -12.07 -11.94 -29.29
CA LYS A 410 -11.48 -11.46 -30.55
C LYS A 410 -10.40 -10.40 -30.35
N ASP A 411 -10.26 -9.92 -29.12
CA ASP A 411 -9.36 -8.86 -28.73
C ASP A 411 -7.97 -9.41 -28.36
N TYR A 412 -6.96 -8.54 -28.40
CA TYR A 412 -5.61 -8.87 -27.97
C TYR A 412 -5.53 -8.90 -26.45
N CYS A 413 -4.89 -9.93 -25.89
CA CYS A 413 -4.85 -10.19 -24.45
C CYS A 413 -3.41 -10.04 -23.92
N TYR A 414 -3.10 -8.85 -23.42
CA TYR A 414 -1.78 -8.54 -22.88
C TYR A 414 -1.70 -8.85 -21.36
N PRO A 415 -0.53 -9.20 -20.81
CA PRO A 415 0.77 -9.28 -21.45
C PRO A 415 1.04 -10.62 -22.17
N GLY A 416 0.05 -11.49 -22.28
CA GLY A 416 0.17 -12.81 -22.93
C GLY A 416 0.48 -12.73 -24.43
N ASP A 417 -0.14 -11.82 -25.18
CA ASP A 417 0.19 -11.58 -26.59
C ASP A 417 1.54 -10.82 -26.79
N PHE A 418 2.50 -10.97 -25.86
CA PHE A 418 3.92 -10.61 -26.02
C PHE A 418 4.81 -11.86 -25.92
N ASP A 419 5.72 -12.05 -26.87
CA ASP A 419 6.57 -13.26 -27.00
C ASP A 419 7.44 -13.62 -25.78
N ALA A 420 7.70 -12.65 -24.89
CA ALA A 420 8.58 -12.80 -23.73
C ALA A 420 7.88 -13.30 -22.45
N CYS A 421 6.56 -13.50 -22.47
CA CYS A 421 5.77 -13.89 -21.30
C CYS A 421 5.34 -15.36 -21.37
N VAL A 422 5.55 -16.11 -20.29
CA VAL A 422 5.06 -17.49 -20.15
C VAL A 422 3.59 -17.46 -19.74
N LYS A 423 2.71 -17.94 -20.64
CA LYS A 423 1.25 -17.87 -20.48
C LYS A 423 0.72 -19.11 -19.76
N VAL A 424 0.00 -18.90 -18.66
CA VAL A 424 -0.55 -19.95 -17.80
C VAL A 424 -2.07 -19.90 -17.81
N GLY A 425 -2.68 -21.03 -18.14
CA GLY A 425 -4.13 -21.24 -18.07
C GLY A 425 -4.56 -22.05 -16.85
N SER A 426 -5.81 -21.87 -16.45
CA SER A 426 -6.44 -22.69 -15.40
C SER A 426 -6.79 -24.12 -15.86
N ALA A 427 -6.45 -25.09 -15.01
CA ALA A 427 -6.90 -26.47 -15.10
C ALA A 427 -7.60 -26.95 -13.82
N SER A 428 -8.38 -28.01 -13.99
CA SER A 428 -9.06 -28.77 -12.93
C SER A 428 -8.08 -29.54 -12.03
N ASN A 429 -8.61 -30.20 -11.00
CA ASN A 429 -7.87 -31.17 -10.19
C ASN A 429 -7.51 -32.47 -10.94
N THR A 430 -8.09 -32.74 -12.11
CA THR A 430 -7.72 -33.83 -13.02
C THR A 430 -6.66 -33.42 -14.05
N GLY A 431 -6.34 -32.13 -14.17
CA GLY A 431 -5.40 -31.59 -15.16
C GLY A 431 -6.06 -31.17 -16.48
N ASP A 432 -7.37 -31.32 -16.61
CA ASP A 432 -8.13 -30.86 -17.78
C ASP A 432 -8.21 -29.33 -17.79
N ALA A 433 -8.01 -28.71 -18.96
CA ALA A 433 -8.17 -27.27 -19.12
C ALA A 433 -9.63 -26.84 -18.85
N MET A 434 -9.81 -25.70 -18.18
CA MET A 434 -11.16 -25.15 -17.98
C MET A 434 -11.78 -24.69 -19.31
N SER A 435 -13.10 -24.78 -19.43
CA SER A 435 -13.83 -24.50 -20.68
C SER A 435 -13.69 -23.06 -21.19
N TRP A 436 -13.22 -22.15 -20.33
CA TRP A 436 -12.92 -20.75 -20.63
C TRP A 436 -11.43 -20.47 -20.88
N VAL A 437 -10.59 -21.50 -20.99
CA VAL A 437 -9.16 -21.37 -21.31
C VAL A 437 -8.92 -21.83 -22.76
N ASN A 438 -8.32 -20.96 -23.58
CA ASN A 438 -7.90 -21.35 -24.92
C ASN A 438 -6.57 -22.09 -24.87
N ILE A 439 -6.61 -23.41 -25.03
CA ILE A 439 -5.44 -24.31 -24.97
C ILE A 439 -4.37 -23.92 -26.01
N GLU A 440 -4.76 -23.42 -27.18
CA GLU A 440 -3.82 -23.01 -28.24
C GLU A 440 -3.06 -21.71 -27.91
N LYS A 441 -3.50 -20.96 -26.90
CA LYS A 441 -2.86 -19.70 -26.46
C LYS A 441 -2.02 -19.83 -25.17
N VAL A 442 -2.09 -20.94 -24.43
CA VAL A 442 -1.29 -21.15 -23.21
C VAL A 442 -0.01 -21.93 -23.52
N ASP A 443 1.05 -21.69 -22.74
CA ASP A 443 2.24 -22.55 -22.77
C ASP A 443 2.11 -23.69 -21.74
N PHE A 444 1.45 -23.40 -20.60
CA PHE A 444 1.26 -24.35 -19.51
C PHE A 444 -0.14 -24.26 -18.89
N LEU A 445 -0.59 -25.38 -18.34
CA LEU A 445 -1.81 -25.51 -17.54
C LEU A 445 -1.42 -25.83 -16.09
N LEU A 446 -2.01 -25.12 -15.12
CA LEU A 446 -1.81 -25.39 -13.70
C LEU A 446 -3.13 -25.36 -12.92
N PRO A 447 -3.21 -26.02 -11.74
CA PRO A 447 -4.42 -26.01 -10.91
C PRO A 447 -4.86 -24.58 -10.58
N GLY A 448 -6.03 -24.19 -11.06
CA GLY A 448 -6.58 -22.84 -10.93
C GLY A 448 -8.09 -22.81 -10.73
N THR A 449 -8.67 -23.92 -10.26
CA THR A 449 -10.10 -24.12 -10.09
C THR A 449 -10.41 -24.64 -8.69
N ASP A 450 -11.44 -24.07 -8.07
CA ASP A 450 -11.93 -24.39 -6.73
C ASP A 450 -10.86 -24.34 -5.62
N VAL A 451 -9.91 -23.39 -5.72
CA VAL A 451 -8.75 -23.35 -4.81
C VAL A 451 -9.13 -22.67 -3.49
N PRO A 452 -8.98 -23.34 -2.33
CA PRO A 452 -9.45 -22.83 -1.04
C PRO A 452 -8.45 -21.89 -0.34
N PHE A 453 -8.92 -20.69 0.03
CA PHE A 453 -8.18 -19.65 0.72
C PHE A 453 -8.73 -19.38 2.13
N SER A 454 -7.91 -19.65 3.16
CA SER A 454 -8.27 -19.47 4.57
C SER A 454 -8.19 -18.01 5.00
N ILE A 455 -9.27 -17.26 4.77
CA ILE A 455 -9.43 -15.87 5.17
C ILE A 455 -9.72 -15.79 6.70
N ASN A 456 -9.30 -14.69 7.32
CA ASN A 456 -9.53 -14.35 8.74
C ASN A 456 -9.13 -15.47 9.73
N GLY A 457 -7.95 -16.06 9.54
CA GLY A 457 -7.41 -17.10 10.43
C GLY A 457 -8.16 -18.43 10.36
N GLY A 458 -8.70 -18.77 9.18
CA GLY A 458 -9.47 -20.00 8.97
C GLY A 458 -10.95 -19.92 9.35
N LYS A 459 -11.44 -18.76 9.81
CA LYS A 459 -12.88 -18.54 10.08
C LYS A 459 -13.74 -18.45 8.82
N THR A 460 -13.12 -18.22 7.67
CA THR A 460 -13.79 -18.16 6.37
C THR A 460 -12.91 -18.83 5.34
N VAL A 461 -13.47 -19.67 4.48
CA VAL A 461 -12.78 -20.19 3.29
C VAL A 461 -13.45 -19.57 2.09
N SER A 462 -12.74 -18.76 1.30
CA SER A 462 -13.19 -18.45 -0.06
C SER A 462 -12.60 -19.48 -1.02
N HIS A 463 -13.29 -19.72 -2.12
CA HIS A 463 -12.83 -20.59 -3.19
C HIS A 463 -12.70 -19.72 -4.43
N GLU A 464 -11.47 -19.55 -4.93
CA GLU A 464 -11.20 -18.74 -6.11
C GLU A 464 -10.96 -19.67 -7.32
N SER A 465 -11.39 -19.25 -8.51
CA SER A 465 -11.13 -19.94 -9.78
C SER A 465 -10.77 -18.92 -10.86
N GLY A 466 -9.79 -19.26 -11.70
CA GLY A 466 -9.33 -18.42 -12.80
C GLY A 466 -7.86 -18.66 -13.17
N SER A 467 -7.47 -18.24 -14.35
CA SER A 467 -6.08 -18.34 -14.84
C SER A 467 -5.12 -17.48 -14.00
N SER A 468 -5.64 -16.46 -13.29
CA SER A 468 -4.92 -15.72 -12.25
C SER A 468 -4.38 -16.62 -11.13
N VAL A 469 -5.21 -17.56 -10.65
CA VAL A 469 -4.86 -18.54 -9.60
C VAL A 469 -3.78 -19.50 -10.10
N ALA A 470 -3.92 -20.00 -11.32
CA ALA A 470 -2.93 -20.86 -11.95
C ALA A 470 -1.57 -20.15 -12.16
N THR A 471 -1.58 -18.87 -12.49
CA THR A 471 -0.37 -18.03 -12.62
C THR A 471 0.34 -17.81 -11.27
N ALA A 472 -0.43 -17.65 -10.19
CA ALA A 472 0.12 -17.59 -8.85
C ALA A 472 0.67 -18.96 -8.39
N ALA A 473 0.03 -20.07 -8.77
CA ALA A 473 0.56 -21.41 -8.57
C ALA A 473 1.89 -21.61 -9.32
N ALA A 474 1.96 -21.18 -10.58
CA ALA A 474 3.15 -21.27 -11.41
C ALA A 474 4.31 -20.44 -10.85
N SER A 475 4.03 -19.24 -10.35
CA SER A 475 5.04 -18.36 -9.75
C SER A 475 5.59 -18.93 -8.44
N GLY A 476 4.74 -19.55 -7.62
CA GLY A 476 5.16 -20.31 -6.44
C GLY A 476 6.04 -21.51 -6.80
N LEU A 477 5.63 -22.32 -7.79
CA LEU A 477 6.40 -23.47 -8.28
C LEU A 477 7.75 -23.03 -8.88
N ALA A 478 7.78 -21.99 -9.70
CA ALA A 478 8.99 -21.45 -10.30
C ALA A 478 9.99 -20.96 -9.23
N GLY A 479 9.50 -20.31 -8.15
CA GLY A 479 10.35 -19.96 -7.00
C GLY A 479 11.01 -21.18 -6.34
N VAL A 480 10.28 -22.28 -6.17
CA VAL A 480 10.84 -23.55 -5.67
C VAL A 480 11.87 -24.13 -6.65
N LEU A 481 11.61 -24.07 -7.96
CA LEU A 481 12.53 -24.59 -8.98
C LEU A 481 13.82 -23.78 -9.11
N ILE A 482 13.77 -22.45 -8.92
CA ILE A 482 14.97 -21.59 -8.86
C ILE A 482 15.79 -21.93 -7.60
N ILE A 483 15.14 -22.05 -6.44
CA ILE A 483 15.82 -22.45 -5.20
C ILE A 483 16.42 -23.86 -5.30
N ALA A 484 15.74 -24.77 -6.00
CA ALA A 484 16.24 -26.12 -6.26
C ALA A 484 17.43 -26.13 -7.24
N SER A 485 17.43 -25.31 -8.29
CA SER A 485 18.56 -25.25 -9.22
C SER A 485 19.82 -24.67 -8.55
N TRP A 486 19.67 -23.66 -7.67
CA TRP A 486 20.76 -23.17 -6.81
C TRP A 486 21.25 -24.17 -5.76
N LEU A 487 20.52 -25.27 -5.53
CA LEU A 487 20.98 -26.40 -4.71
C LEU A 487 21.65 -27.48 -5.57
N LEU A 488 21.25 -27.58 -6.84
CA LEU A 488 21.66 -28.57 -7.83
C LEU A 488 22.69 -28.00 -8.84
N ASP A 489 23.65 -27.19 -8.35
CA ASP A 489 24.87 -26.82 -9.10
C ASP A 489 25.63 -28.06 -9.63
N GLU A 490 25.40 -29.23 -9.04
CA GLU A 490 25.80 -30.54 -9.54
C GLU A 490 24.59 -31.48 -9.60
N ASN A 491 24.51 -32.29 -10.66
CA ASN A 491 23.38 -33.19 -10.98
C ASN A 491 23.19 -34.40 -10.02
N ASP A 492 23.76 -34.39 -8.81
CA ASP A 492 23.61 -35.46 -7.82
C ASP A 492 22.75 -35.02 -6.62
N MET A 493 21.52 -35.52 -6.56
CA MET A 493 20.63 -35.37 -5.40
C MET A 493 21.29 -35.87 -4.10
N THR A 494 22.14 -36.89 -4.16
CA THR A 494 22.87 -37.42 -2.99
C THR A 494 23.87 -36.38 -2.46
N LEU A 495 24.51 -35.61 -3.34
CA LEU A 495 25.39 -34.51 -2.99
C LEU A 495 24.61 -33.30 -2.48
N ALA A 496 23.46 -32.97 -3.08
CA ALA A 496 22.56 -31.95 -2.56
C ALA A 496 22.12 -32.25 -1.11
N PHE A 497 21.73 -33.49 -0.81
CA PHE A 497 21.40 -33.90 0.56
C PHE A 497 22.61 -33.87 1.50
N LYS A 498 23.82 -34.25 1.06
CA LYS A 498 25.06 -34.09 1.86
C LYS A 498 25.35 -32.61 2.16
N ASN A 499 25.24 -31.74 1.16
CA ASN A 499 25.47 -30.29 1.28
C ASN A 499 24.49 -29.60 2.24
N LEU A 500 23.26 -30.13 2.37
CA LEU A 500 22.27 -29.68 3.36
C LEU A 500 22.46 -30.27 4.77
N SER A 501 23.19 -31.38 4.92
CA SER A 501 23.25 -32.15 6.17
C SER A 501 24.66 -32.52 6.68
N PRO A 502 25.69 -31.67 6.50
CA PRO A 502 27.10 -32.05 6.63
C PRO A 502 27.46 -32.63 7.99
N ASP A 503 26.92 -32.08 9.08
CA ASP A 503 27.38 -32.42 10.44
C ASP A 503 26.65 -33.63 11.05
N ASN A 504 25.34 -33.76 10.78
CA ASN A 504 24.43 -34.62 11.56
C ASN A 504 23.43 -35.44 10.72
N LYS A 505 23.57 -35.50 9.38
CA LYS A 505 22.62 -36.15 8.44
C LYS A 505 21.18 -35.59 8.44
N TYR A 506 20.89 -34.58 9.26
CA TYR A 506 19.64 -33.81 9.23
C TYR A 506 19.75 -32.65 8.23
N PRO A 507 18.92 -32.58 7.17
CA PRO A 507 18.98 -31.50 6.19
C PRO A 507 18.52 -30.17 6.78
N ARG A 508 19.45 -29.24 7.03
CA ARG A 508 19.17 -27.88 7.51
C ARG A 508 18.80 -26.96 6.35
N VAL A 509 17.71 -27.31 5.66
CA VAL A 509 17.20 -26.64 4.44
C VAL A 509 17.18 -25.12 4.60
N TYR A 510 16.50 -24.61 5.63
CA TYR A 510 16.37 -23.17 5.88
C TYR A 510 17.72 -22.48 6.11
N GLU A 511 18.48 -22.89 7.12
CA GLU A 511 19.78 -22.26 7.45
C GLU A 511 20.76 -22.28 6.26
N ARG A 512 20.82 -23.39 5.50
CA ARG A 512 21.82 -23.52 4.44
C ARG A 512 21.41 -22.88 3.12
N LEU A 513 20.10 -22.83 2.79
CA LEU A 513 19.60 -22.02 1.68
C LEU A 513 19.71 -20.53 1.98
N GLU A 514 19.32 -20.07 3.17
CA GLU A 514 19.47 -18.66 3.57
C GLU A 514 20.94 -18.23 3.54
N LYS A 515 21.85 -19.09 4.00
CA LYS A 515 23.29 -18.86 3.90
C LYS A 515 23.77 -18.87 2.44
N ARG A 516 23.37 -19.82 1.59
CA ARG A 516 23.73 -19.84 0.16
C ARG A 516 23.19 -18.62 -0.59
N PHE A 517 21.98 -18.15 -0.25
CA PHE A 517 21.36 -16.95 -0.80
C PHE A 517 22.15 -15.69 -0.43
N LYS A 518 22.52 -15.53 0.85
CA LYS A 518 23.39 -14.43 1.30
C LYS A 518 24.80 -14.51 0.67
N GLU A 519 25.37 -15.70 0.55
CA GLU A 519 26.63 -15.94 -0.18
C GLU A 519 26.50 -15.62 -1.69
N ALA A 520 25.33 -15.78 -2.30
CA ALA A 520 25.08 -15.48 -3.72
C ALA A 520 24.80 -13.99 -3.97
N LEU A 521 24.05 -13.34 -3.08
CA LEU A 521 23.76 -11.90 -3.12
C LEU A 521 25.07 -11.10 -3.04
N ALA A 522 25.94 -11.41 -2.07
CA ALA A 522 27.27 -10.79 -1.95
C ALA A 522 28.12 -10.98 -3.22
N ARG A 523 28.07 -12.15 -3.87
CA ARG A 523 28.77 -12.39 -5.15
C ARG A 523 28.17 -11.62 -6.32
N ALA A 524 26.90 -11.23 -6.27
CA ALA A 524 26.26 -10.39 -7.28
C ALA A 524 26.55 -8.90 -7.02
N GLU A 525 26.72 -8.50 -5.76
CA GLU A 525 27.10 -7.15 -5.33
C GLU A 525 28.59 -6.87 -5.61
N ASP A 526 29.48 -7.84 -5.40
CA ASP A 526 30.92 -7.79 -5.77
C ASP A 526 31.16 -7.79 -7.30
N ALA A 527 30.15 -8.13 -8.11
CA ALA A 527 30.29 -8.30 -9.56
C ALA A 527 30.06 -6.98 -10.33
N GLU A 528 31.13 -6.20 -10.52
CA GLU A 528 31.08 -5.01 -11.38
C GLU A 528 30.44 -5.31 -12.76
N PRO A 529 29.63 -4.39 -13.32
CA PRO A 529 28.76 -4.64 -14.49
C PRO A 529 29.49 -4.74 -15.84
N GLY A 530 30.78 -5.11 -15.85
CA GLY A 530 31.65 -5.11 -17.02
C GLY A 530 32.26 -6.45 -17.43
N ARG A 531 32.10 -7.56 -16.67
CA ARG A 531 32.95 -8.76 -16.88
C ARG A 531 32.29 -10.14 -16.76
N LEU A 532 31.21 -10.36 -17.51
CA LEU A 532 30.68 -11.71 -17.81
C LEU A 532 31.65 -12.49 -18.73
N ALA A 533 32.71 -13.03 -18.14
CA ALA A 533 33.70 -13.86 -18.82
C ALA A 533 33.13 -15.25 -19.14
N ARG A 534 33.25 -15.67 -20.41
CA ARG A 534 32.77 -16.97 -20.89
C ARG A 534 33.59 -18.12 -20.31
N SER A 535 32.94 -19.15 -19.77
CA SER A 535 33.43 -20.52 -19.85
C SER A 535 32.27 -21.52 -19.77
N MET A 536 31.93 -22.13 -20.90
CA MET A 536 31.06 -23.30 -20.98
C MET A 536 31.66 -24.25 -22.01
N THR A 537 32.52 -25.15 -21.55
CA THR A 537 33.26 -26.08 -22.41
C THR A 537 32.51 -27.40 -22.50
N LEU A 538 31.69 -27.57 -23.54
CA LEU A 538 31.20 -28.88 -23.94
C LEU A 538 32.38 -29.79 -24.30
N ARG A 539 32.31 -31.04 -23.83
CA ARG A 539 33.01 -32.18 -24.43
C ARG A 539 31.96 -33.23 -24.81
N SER A 540 32.28 -33.98 -25.86
CA SER A 540 31.45 -35.03 -26.47
C SER A 540 31.16 -36.18 -25.54
#